data_AF-A0A8S9QBX5-F1
#
_entry.id   AF-A0A8S9QBX5-F1
#
_cell.length_a   1.000
_cell.length_b   1.000
_cell.length_c   1.000
_cell.angle_alpha   90.00
_cell.angle_beta   90.00
_cell.angle_gamma   90.00
#
_symmetry.space_group_name_H-M   'P 1'
#
loop_
_entity.id
_entity.type
_entity.pdbx_description
1 polymer ?
#
loop_
_entity_poly.entity_id
_entity_poly.type
_entity_poly.pdbx_seq_one_letter_code
_entity_poly.pdbx_strand_id
1 'polypeptide(L)' 'MLSKRLLKLSRSDKLRSASELFDSMKSLGLQPNAHACNSFLSCLLRNGDLQKVFTVFEYMRTKENVTGHTYSL' A
#
# COMPACT_ATOMS: atom_id res chain seq x y z
N MET A 1 12.81 -1.22 -6.05
CA MET A 1 13.49 -1.58 -4.78
C MET A 1 12.58 -1.44 -3.55
N LEU A 2 11.85 -0.32 -3.38
CA LEU A 2 11.01 -0.08 -2.20
C LEU A 2 9.80 -1.02 -2.10
N SER A 3 9.08 -1.30 -3.19
CA SER A 3 7.93 -2.24 -3.18
C SER A 3 8.34 -3.67 -2.77
N LYS A 4 9.53 -4.13 -3.19
CA LYS A 4 10.09 -5.44 -2.78
C LYS A 4 10.44 -5.45 -1.29
N ARG A 5 10.90 -4.32 -0.74
CA ARG A 5 11.16 -4.15 0.69
C ARG A 5 9.86 -4.12 1.49
N LEU A 6 8.83 -3.41 1.01
CA LEU A 6 7.49 -3.41 1.60
C LEU A 6 6.89 -4.81 1.64
N LEU A 7 6.98 -5.55 0.53
CA LEU A 7 6.58 -6.95 0.46
C LEU A 7 7.29 -7.82 1.50
N LYS A 8 8.62 -7.69 1.61
CA LYS A 8 9.41 -8.45 2.59
C LYS A 8 8.98 -8.13 4.02
N LEU A 9 8.83 -6.85 4.37
CA LEU A 9 8.40 -6.42 5.71
C LEU A 9 6.99 -6.92 6.06
N SER A 10 6.07 -6.89 5.09
CA SER A 10 4.70 -7.38 5.24
C SER A 10 4.62 -8.89 5.44
N ARG A 11 5.50 -9.65 4.77
CA ARG A 11 5.61 -11.11 4.96
C ARG A 11 6.27 -11.50 6.28
N SER A 12 7.14 -10.65 6.82
CA SER A 12 7.76 -10.83 8.13
C SER A 12 6.93 -10.24 9.28
N ASP A 13 5.67 -9.86 9.03
CA ASP A 13 4.73 -9.28 9.99
C ASP A 13 5.27 -8.03 10.73
N LYS A 14 6.21 -7.32 10.12
CA LYS A 14 6.78 -6.09 10.66
C LYS A 14 5.89 -4.89 10.34
N LEU A 15 4.68 -4.88 10.89
CA LEU A 15 3.62 -3.90 10.56
C LEU A 15 4.08 -2.45 10.70
N ARG A 16 4.79 -2.11 11.77
CA ARG A 16 5.28 -0.74 12.01
C ARG A 16 6.25 -0.29 10.91
N SER A 17 7.29 -1.09 10.65
CA SER A 17 8.26 -0.78 9.60
C SER A 17 7.65 -0.80 8.19
N ALA A 18 6.70 -1.71 7.93
CA ALA A 18 5.97 -1.75 6.67
C ALA A 18 5.10 -0.49 6.48
N SER A 19 4.45 -0.03 7.54
CA SER A 19 3.67 1.21 7.55
C SER A 19 4.53 2.43 7.28
N GLU A 20 5.63 2.60 8.01
CA GLU A 20 6.55 3.73 7.83
C GLU A 20 7.11 3.79 6.41
N LEU A 21 7.43 2.61 5.83
CA LEU A 21 7.87 2.51 4.45
C LEU A 21 6.75 2.86 3.46
N PHE A 22 5.52 2.40 3.71
CA PHE A 22 4.37 2.74 2.86
C PHE A 22 4.08 4.24 2.88
N ASP A 23 4.10 4.86 4.06
CA ASP A 23 3.89 6.30 4.24
C ASP A 23 5.01 7.11 3.57
N SER A 24 6.26 6.66 3.66
CA SER A 24 7.40 7.25 2.96
C SER A 24 7.28 7.11 1.43
N MET A 25 6.80 5.97 0.94
CA MET A 25 6.54 5.78 -0.49
C MET A 25 5.44 6.75 -0.96
N LYS A 26 4.36 6.90 -0.17
CA LYS A 26 3.27 7.82 -0.45
C LYS A 26 3.73 9.29 -0.47
N SER A 27 4.55 9.72 0.48
CA SER A 27 5.06 11.11 0.54
C SER A 27 5.99 11.44 -0.63
N LEU A 28 6.74 10.44 -1.12
CA LEU A 28 7.58 10.56 -2.31
C LEU A 28 6.79 10.45 -3.63
N GLY A 29 5.46 10.29 -3.58
CA GLY A 29 4.62 10.06 -4.76
C GLY A 29 4.86 8.70 -5.44
N LEU A 30 5.57 7.79 -4.77
CA LEU A 30 5.91 6.46 -5.29
C LEU A 30 4.82 5.47 -4.93
N GLN A 31 4.32 4.77 -5.94
CA GLN A 31 3.30 3.75 -5.74
C GLN A 31 3.95 2.38 -5.47
N PRO A 32 3.62 1.71 -4.37
CA PRO A 32 3.97 0.30 -4.23
C PRO A 32 3.22 -0.53 -5.27
N ASN A 33 3.81 -1.63 -5.70
CA ASN A 33 3.15 -2.49 -6.68
C ASN A 33 1.92 -3.18 -6.05
N ALA A 34 0.95 -3.58 -6.88
CA ALA A 34 -0.28 -4.22 -6.42
C ALA A 34 -0.01 -5.42 -5.52
N HIS A 35 0.99 -6.25 -5.86
CA HIS A 35 1.37 -7.42 -5.07
C HIS A 35 1.89 -7.07 -3.66
N ALA A 36 2.68 -6.01 -3.51
CA ALA A 36 3.19 -5.55 -2.21
C ALA A 36 2.08 -4.90 -1.39
N CYS A 37 1.20 -4.11 -2.01
CA CYS A 37 0.04 -3.55 -1.33
C CYS A 37 -0.91 -4.64 -0.84
N ASN A 38 -1.20 -5.66 -1.66
CA ASN A 38 -2.04 -6.80 -1.25
C ASN A 38 -1.43 -7.53 -0.05
N SER A 39 -0.11 -7.78 -0.10
CA SER A 39 0.60 -8.40 1.02
C SER A 39 0.58 -7.53 2.28
N PHE A 40 0.68 -6.21 2.12
CA PHE A 40 0.61 -5.25 3.23
C PHE A 40 -0.81 -5.19 3.83
N LEU A 41 -1.85 -5.17 3.00
CA LEU A 41 -3.24 -5.27 3.43
C LEU A 41 -3.49 -6.56 4.22
N SER A 42 -2.99 -7.71 3.76
CA SER A 42 -3.09 -8.96 4.52
C SER A 42 -2.38 -8.87 5.88
N CYS A 43 -1.24 -8.17 5.97
CA CYS A 43 -0.54 -7.93 7.23
C CYS A 43 -1.36 -7.04 8.18
N LEU A 44 -1.93 -5.95 7.67
CA LEU A 44 -2.78 -5.06 8.45
C LEU A 44 -4.04 -5.77 8.96
N LEU A 45 -4.66 -6.62 8.14
CA LEU A 45 -5.83 -7.42 8.50
C LEU A 45 -5.52 -8.42 9.61
N ARG A 46 -4.39 -9.13 9.54
CA ARG A 46 -3.97 -10.07 10.60
C ARG A 46 -3.75 -9.38 11.94
N ASN A 47 -3.30 -8.13 11.91
CA ASN A 47 -2.94 -7.39 13.11
C ASN A 47 -4.10 -6.50 13.60
N GLY A 48 -5.25 -6.52 12.92
CA GLY A 48 -6.47 -5.84 13.35
C GLY A 48 -6.52 -4.33 13.08
N ASP A 49 -5.57 -3.76 12.33
CA ASP A 49 -5.52 -2.32 12.04
C ASP A 49 -6.45 -1.95 10.88
N LEU A 50 -7.76 -2.07 11.11
CA LEU A 50 -8.80 -1.88 10.09
C LEU A 50 -8.81 -0.46 9.52
N GLN A 51 -8.55 0.56 10.34
CA GLN A 51 -8.48 1.95 9.88
C GLN A 51 -7.41 2.13 8.80
N LYS A 52 -6.24 1.51 9.01
CA LYS A 52 -5.15 1.56 8.06
C LYS A 52 -5.41 0.70 6.83
N VAL A 53 -6.09 -0.43 6.99
CA VAL A 53 -6.60 -1.24 5.86
C VAL A 53 -7.44 -0.39 4.92
N PHE A 54 -8.45 0.33 5.43
CA PHE A 54 -9.29 1.20 4.61
C PHE A 54 -8.49 2.30 3.92
N THR A 55 -7.57 2.95 4.64
CA THR A 55 -6.72 4.00 4.09
C THR A 55 -5.86 3.50 2.92
N VAL A 56 -5.27 2.31 3.05
CA VAL A 56 -4.45 1.69 2.00
C VAL A 56 -5.31 1.25 0.81
N PHE A 57 -6.48 0.68 1.08
CA PHE A 57 -7.43 0.24 0.05
C PHE A 57 -7.92 1.43 -0.79
N GLU A 58 -8.31 2.53 -0.16
CA GLU A 58 -8.70 3.77 -0.83
C GLU A 58 -7.56 4.36 -1.66
N TYR A 59 -6.33 4.34 -1.14
CA TYR A 59 -5.15 4.79 -1.88
C TYR A 59 -4.91 3.96 -3.15
N MET A 60 -5.10 2.64 -3.08
CA MET A 60 -5.02 1.79 -4.28
C MET A 60 -6.12 2.11 -5.28
N ARG A 61 -7.38 2.20 -4.81
CA ARG A 61 -8.56 2.46 -5.66
C ARG A 61 -8.48 3.80 -6.38
N THR A 62 -8.05 4.85 -5.68
CA THR A 62 -7.89 6.18 -6.27
C THR A 62 -6.81 6.18 -7.34
N LYS A 63 -5.68 5.50 -7.12
CA LYS A 63 -4.59 5.45 -8.11
C LYS A 63 -4.85 4.52 -9.29
N GLU A 64 -5.55 3.41 -9.07
CA GLU A 64 -5.93 2.49 -10.16
C GLU A 64 -6.88 3.18 -11.17
N ASN A 65 -7.79 4.04 -10.67
CA ASN A 65 -8.64 4.89 -11.52
C ASN A 65 -7.86 6.00 -12.25
N VAL A 66 -6.76 6.52 -11.68
CA VAL A 66 -5.94 7.56 -12.34
C VAL A 66 -5.19 6.99 -13.55
N THR A 67 -4.94 5.69 -13.60
CA THR A 67 -4.32 5.02 -14.76
C THR A 67 -5.32 4.57 -15.84
N GLY A 68 -6.63 4.66 -15.61
CA GLY A 68 -7.67 3.98 -16.40
C GLY A 68 -8.57 4.85 -17.28
N HIS A 69 -8.16 6.05 -17.68
CA HIS A 69 -8.98 7.05 -18.41
C HIS A 69 -9.96 7.83 -17.52
N THR A 70 -9.59 9.05 -17.14
CA THR A 70 -10.54 10.05 -16.60
C THR A 70 -9.79 11.38 -16.52
N TYR A 71 -9.99 12.41 -17.34
CA TYR A 71 -11.07 12.78 -18.23
C TYR A 71 -10.47 13.59 -19.39
N SER A 72 -10.64 13.14 -20.62
CA SER A 72 -10.59 14.03 -21.79
C SER A 72 -11.93 13.85 -22.48
N LEU A 73 -12.80 14.84 -22.23
CA LEU A 73 -14.02 15.13 -22.98
C LEU A 73 -13.70 15.29 -24.47
#